data_AF-A0A7Y8K303-F1
#
_entry.id   AF-A0A7Y8K303-F1
#
_cell.length_a   1.000
_cell.length_b   1.000
_cell.length_c   1.000
_cell.angle_alpha   90.00
_cell.angle_beta   90.00
_cell.angle_gamma   90.00
#
_symmetry.space_group_name_H-M   'P 1'
#
loop_
_entity.id
_entity.type
_entity.pdbx_description
1 polymer ?
#
loop_
_entity_poly.entity_id
_entity_poly.type
_entity_poly.pdbx_seq_one_letter_code
_entity_poly.pdbx_strand_id
1 'polypeptide(L)'
;LAQSEGLDGAGDITVNLDDFVRGGSGTGIGLQLLGGSDNLVTTNTSLSAVSGMALQGGAGNDRIVNNGLVFGNIDLSGGDNRFLNSLGATYLTFDRIILRDSLLSRMAAGSVSAQAVALAGGAATFTNDGLLRLGLEGPSWPLDLAAGETFGDLDGLVEAKNNVYYGARVISTVELDGHFVQTATGKTLFDVAFGPYASDRVNVSGDAVVSGEIGVNLLWLENARPLTLFATGGQGVAGDYNIASTLALNYSLTGDGEGVHLSVDSDFGLDHMRPNERRLGGHMDSALQEGGANGIGRLMAALGN
;
A
#
# COMPACT_ATOMS: atom_id res chain seq x y z
N LEU A 1 -10.42 -23.28 8.81
CA LEU A 1 -9.80 -24.30 7.92
C LEU A 1 -10.87 -24.79 6.96
N ALA A 2 -10.60 -24.69 5.65
CA ALA A 2 -11.36 -25.37 4.62
C ALA A 2 -10.39 -26.31 3.90
N GLN A 3 -10.77 -27.57 3.69
CA GLN A 3 -9.88 -28.56 3.12
C GLN A 3 -10.59 -29.48 2.12
N SER A 4 -9.84 -29.90 1.11
CA SER A 4 -10.24 -30.86 0.09
C SER A 4 -9.02 -31.69 -0.31
N GLU A 5 -8.48 -32.42 0.68
CA GLU A 5 -7.33 -33.31 0.53
C GLU A 5 -7.67 -34.74 0.98
N GLY A 6 -6.87 -35.70 0.54
CA GLY A 6 -6.98 -37.11 0.94
C GLY A 6 -8.02 -37.92 0.14
N LEU A 7 -8.38 -39.09 0.67
CA LEU A 7 -9.29 -40.05 0.01
C LEU A 7 -10.69 -39.48 -0.24
N ASP A 8 -11.11 -38.51 0.59
CA ASP A 8 -12.43 -37.87 0.56
C ASP A 8 -12.39 -36.44 0.00
N GLY A 9 -11.30 -36.05 -0.68
CA GLY A 9 -11.19 -34.74 -1.33
C GLY A 9 -12.31 -34.55 -2.37
N ALA A 10 -13.08 -33.48 -2.24
CA ALA A 10 -14.29 -33.22 -3.00
C ALA A 10 -14.07 -32.31 -4.23
N GLY A 11 -12.81 -32.06 -4.62
CA GLY A 11 -12.44 -31.11 -5.67
C GLY A 11 -12.25 -29.69 -5.12
N ASP A 12 -12.77 -28.69 -5.83
CA ASP A 12 -12.56 -27.28 -5.52
C ASP A 12 -13.21 -26.83 -4.21
N ILE A 13 -12.56 -25.86 -3.54
CA ILE A 13 -13.05 -25.29 -2.28
C ILE A 13 -13.74 -23.96 -2.57
N THR A 14 -15.01 -23.83 -2.17
CA THR A 14 -15.72 -22.54 -2.15
C THR A 14 -16.06 -22.16 -0.71
N VAL A 15 -15.61 -20.99 -0.27
CA VAL A 15 -15.88 -20.42 1.06
C VAL A 15 -16.55 -19.06 0.91
N ASN A 16 -17.71 -18.89 1.54
CA ASN A 16 -18.39 -17.60 1.67
C ASN A 16 -18.39 -17.20 3.14
N LEU A 17 -17.75 -16.08 3.47
CA LEU A 17 -17.67 -15.53 4.81
C LEU A 17 -18.64 -14.36 4.94
N ASP A 18 -19.84 -14.66 5.43
CA ASP A 18 -20.93 -13.69 5.64
C ASP A 18 -20.91 -13.06 7.05
N ASP A 19 -19.98 -13.47 7.91
CA ASP A 19 -19.84 -12.99 9.29
C ASP A 19 -18.35 -12.83 9.66
N PHE A 20 -18.07 -12.23 10.82
CA PHE A 20 -16.72 -11.90 11.26
C PHE A 20 -15.89 -13.17 11.53
N VAL A 21 -14.78 -13.32 10.79
CA VAL A 21 -13.79 -14.37 11.02
C VAL A 21 -12.51 -13.76 11.58
N ARG A 22 -12.04 -14.33 12.69
CA ARG A 22 -10.79 -13.93 13.32
C ARG A 22 -9.95 -15.11 13.78
N GLY A 23 -8.75 -15.22 13.20
CA GLY A 23 -7.72 -16.16 13.64
C GLY A 23 -7.10 -15.77 14.98
N GLY A 24 -6.63 -16.78 15.73
CA GLY A 24 -5.94 -16.59 17.01
C GLY A 24 -4.52 -16.02 16.88
N SER A 25 -3.78 -15.98 17.99
CA SER A 25 -2.37 -15.59 18.03
C SER A 25 -1.46 -16.77 17.64
N GLY A 26 -0.13 -16.54 17.59
CA GLY A 26 0.84 -17.58 17.25
C GLY A 26 0.67 -18.05 15.81
N THR A 27 0.32 -19.34 15.62
CA THR A 27 0.03 -19.93 14.30
C THR A 27 -1.42 -19.79 13.87
N GLY A 28 -2.26 -19.05 14.62
CA GLY A 28 -3.66 -18.87 14.27
C GLY A 28 -3.83 -18.10 12.96
N ILE A 29 -4.49 -18.68 11.98
CA ILE A 29 -4.78 -18.06 10.68
C ILE A 29 -6.27 -17.73 10.62
N GLY A 30 -6.66 -16.64 9.96
CA GLY A 30 -8.07 -16.30 9.74
C GLY A 30 -8.77 -17.39 8.92
N LEU A 31 -8.29 -17.63 7.70
CA LEU A 31 -8.72 -18.73 6.85
C LEU A 31 -7.51 -19.46 6.25
N GLN A 32 -7.50 -20.78 6.36
CA GLN A 32 -6.52 -21.64 5.70
C GLN A 32 -7.23 -22.56 4.72
N LEU A 33 -6.71 -22.65 3.49
CA LEU A 33 -7.14 -23.57 2.44
C LEU A 33 -6.11 -24.69 2.31
N LEU A 34 -6.57 -25.95 2.29
CA LEU A 34 -5.72 -27.12 2.03
C LEU A 34 -6.35 -27.95 0.90
N GLY A 35 -5.63 -28.13 -0.21
CA GLY A 35 -6.14 -28.82 -1.40
C GLY A 35 -7.05 -27.97 -2.29
N GLY A 36 -7.81 -28.65 -3.16
CA GLY A 36 -8.57 -28.03 -4.26
C GLY A 36 -7.68 -27.57 -5.43
N SER A 37 -8.23 -27.54 -6.64
CA SER A 37 -7.49 -27.08 -7.83
C SER A 37 -7.79 -25.63 -8.16
N ASP A 38 -9.05 -25.23 -8.09
CA ASP A 38 -9.52 -23.87 -8.34
C ASP A 38 -10.43 -23.39 -7.20
N ASN A 39 -9.85 -22.76 -6.18
CA ASN A 39 -10.58 -22.35 -4.98
C ASN A 39 -11.14 -20.93 -5.12
N LEU A 40 -12.29 -20.70 -4.48
CA LEU A 40 -12.92 -19.39 -4.38
C LEU A 40 -13.20 -19.04 -2.92
N VAL A 41 -12.69 -17.89 -2.47
CA VAL A 41 -13.04 -17.30 -1.18
C VAL A 41 -13.70 -15.95 -1.41
N THR A 42 -14.87 -15.76 -0.82
CA THR A 42 -15.56 -14.47 -0.77
C THR A 42 -15.67 -13.99 0.67
N THR A 43 -15.18 -12.79 0.97
CA THR A 43 -15.32 -12.13 2.28
C THR A 43 -16.30 -10.97 2.20
N ASN A 44 -17.48 -11.10 2.82
CA ASN A 44 -18.53 -10.07 2.77
C ASN A 44 -18.53 -9.14 3.99
N THR A 45 -17.90 -9.54 5.11
CA THR A 45 -17.88 -8.75 6.35
C THR A 45 -16.46 -8.47 6.83
N SER A 46 -15.81 -9.39 7.57
CA SER A 46 -14.46 -9.17 8.09
C SER A 46 -13.66 -10.47 8.14
N LEU A 47 -12.42 -10.43 7.68
CA LEU A 47 -11.43 -11.51 7.84
C LEU A 47 -10.13 -10.94 8.41
N SER A 48 -9.66 -11.49 9.52
CA SER A 48 -8.43 -11.08 10.18
C SER A 48 -7.79 -12.20 11.00
N ALA A 49 -6.60 -11.96 11.57
CA ALA A 49 -6.04 -12.79 12.61
C ALA A 49 -5.16 -11.99 13.57
N VAL A 50 -5.09 -12.39 14.84
CA VAL A 50 -4.17 -11.78 15.82
C VAL A 50 -2.70 -12.06 15.46
N SER A 51 -2.42 -13.18 14.81
CA SER A 51 -1.08 -13.48 14.27
C SER A 51 -0.63 -12.54 13.15
N GLY A 52 -1.55 -11.75 12.60
CA GLY A 52 -1.35 -10.98 11.38
C GLY A 52 -1.59 -11.77 10.09
N MET A 53 -1.80 -13.10 10.10
CA MET A 53 -2.07 -13.89 8.89
C MET A 53 -3.57 -14.04 8.64
N ALA A 54 -4.13 -13.21 7.74
CA ALA A 54 -5.55 -13.22 7.43
C ALA A 54 -5.96 -14.47 6.64
N LEU A 55 -5.16 -14.82 5.63
CA LEU A 55 -5.48 -15.91 4.71
C LEU A 55 -4.21 -16.64 4.27
N GLN A 56 -4.27 -17.97 4.33
CA GLN A 56 -3.24 -18.85 3.79
C GLN A 56 -3.85 -19.83 2.78
N GLY A 57 -3.28 -19.86 1.58
CA GLY A 57 -3.60 -20.77 0.48
C GLY A 57 -2.71 -22.00 0.45
N GLY A 58 -2.78 -22.72 -0.66
CA GLY A 58 -2.07 -23.99 -0.88
C GLY A 58 -1.30 -24.01 -2.19
N ALA A 59 -1.39 -25.13 -2.92
CA ALA A 59 -0.80 -25.28 -4.26
C ALA A 59 -1.82 -25.05 -5.39
N GLY A 60 -3.11 -24.93 -5.08
CA GLY A 60 -4.19 -24.70 -6.04
C GLY A 60 -4.28 -23.24 -6.47
N ASN A 61 -5.08 -22.97 -7.49
CA ASN A 61 -5.38 -21.61 -7.93
C ASN A 61 -6.41 -20.99 -6.99
N ASP A 62 -5.99 -20.04 -6.17
CA ASP A 62 -6.86 -19.36 -5.21
C ASP A 62 -7.35 -18.02 -5.77
N ARG A 63 -8.68 -17.89 -5.91
CA ARG A 63 -9.34 -16.61 -6.18
C ARG A 63 -9.96 -16.07 -4.91
N ILE A 64 -9.45 -14.93 -4.46
CA ILE A 64 -9.97 -14.23 -3.29
C ILE A 64 -10.72 -12.98 -3.73
N VAL A 65 -11.95 -12.82 -3.26
CA VAL A 65 -12.81 -11.66 -3.50
C VAL A 65 -13.18 -11.04 -2.16
N ASN A 66 -12.65 -9.85 -1.90
CA ASN A 66 -13.01 -9.06 -0.73
C ASN A 66 -14.09 -8.04 -1.06
N ASN A 67 -15.28 -8.22 -0.47
CA ASN A 67 -16.41 -7.30 -0.54
C ASN A 67 -16.63 -6.54 0.79
N GLY A 68 -15.87 -6.85 1.84
CA GLY A 68 -15.97 -6.26 3.17
C GLY A 68 -14.63 -5.72 3.65
N LEU A 69 -14.19 -6.15 4.82
CA LEU A 69 -12.89 -5.82 5.42
C LEU A 69 -11.99 -7.06 5.43
N VAL A 70 -10.78 -6.93 4.91
CA VAL A 70 -9.71 -7.89 5.18
C VAL A 70 -8.59 -7.14 5.88
N PHE A 71 -8.12 -7.67 7.01
CA PHE A 71 -7.00 -7.11 7.76
C PHE A 71 -5.92 -8.17 7.95
N GLY A 72 -4.72 -7.88 7.47
CA GLY A 72 -3.53 -8.68 7.67
C GLY A 72 -2.91 -9.21 6.38
N ASN A 73 -1.87 -10.00 6.59
CA ASN A 73 -1.07 -10.63 5.57
C ASN A 73 -1.84 -11.73 4.84
N ILE A 74 -1.48 -11.92 3.57
CA ILE A 74 -2.00 -12.98 2.73
C ILE A 74 -0.83 -13.76 2.17
N ASP A 75 -0.95 -15.09 2.21
CA ASP A 75 -0.02 -16.01 1.57
C ASP A 75 -0.77 -17.09 0.82
N LEU A 76 -0.95 -16.91 -0.48
CA LEU A 76 -1.62 -17.87 -1.35
C LEU A 76 -0.66 -18.94 -1.89
N SER A 77 0.63 -18.83 -1.60
CA SER A 77 1.63 -19.82 -1.99
C SER A 77 1.55 -20.15 -3.51
N GLY A 78 1.49 -21.41 -3.92
CA GLY A 78 1.56 -21.81 -5.33
C GLY A 78 0.27 -21.54 -6.12
N GLY A 79 0.30 -21.73 -7.44
CA GLY A 79 -0.87 -21.58 -8.30
C GLY A 79 -1.02 -20.20 -8.96
N ASP A 80 -2.02 -20.08 -9.84
CA ASP A 80 -2.39 -18.84 -10.55
C ASP A 80 -3.36 -18.00 -9.71
N ASN A 81 -2.84 -17.50 -8.59
CA ASN A 81 -3.65 -16.84 -7.58
C ASN A 81 -4.07 -15.42 -7.97
N ARG A 82 -5.22 -14.99 -7.46
CA ARG A 82 -5.77 -13.66 -7.71
C ARG A 82 -6.43 -13.11 -6.46
N PHE A 83 -6.18 -11.85 -6.15
CA PHE A 83 -6.89 -11.14 -5.10
C PHE A 83 -7.61 -9.94 -5.70
N LEU A 84 -8.91 -9.82 -5.44
CA LEU A 84 -9.72 -8.66 -5.79
C LEU A 84 -10.23 -7.98 -4.51
N ASN A 85 -9.79 -6.75 -4.27
CA ASN A 85 -10.42 -5.84 -3.31
C ASN A 85 -11.53 -5.07 -4.03
N SER A 86 -12.78 -5.52 -3.90
CA SER A 86 -13.93 -4.96 -4.62
C SER A 86 -14.22 -3.51 -4.24
N LEU A 87 -14.95 -2.79 -5.10
CA LEU A 87 -15.45 -1.45 -4.80
C LEU A 87 -16.25 -1.45 -3.48
N GLY A 88 -15.94 -0.49 -2.61
CA GLY A 88 -16.55 -0.36 -1.28
C GLY A 88 -15.93 -1.25 -0.20
N ALA A 89 -15.07 -2.21 -0.58
CA ALA A 89 -14.32 -3.02 0.36
C ALA A 89 -13.06 -2.29 0.84
N THR A 90 -12.54 -2.71 2.00
CA THR A 90 -11.26 -2.25 2.56
C THR A 90 -10.32 -3.42 2.73
N TYR A 91 -9.09 -3.28 2.24
CA TYR A 91 -7.98 -4.16 2.58
C TYR A 91 -6.92 -3.35 3.33
N LEU A 92 -6.54 -3.83 4.51
CA LEU A 92 -5.44 -3.26 5.29
C LEU A 92 -4.36 -4.33 5.45
N THR A 93 -3.17 -4.01 4.94
CA THR A 93 -1.97 -4.84 5.07
C THR A 93 -0.83 -4.01 5.65
N PHE A 94 0.16 -4.66 6.22
CA PHE A 94 1.29 -3.98 6.86
C PHE A 94 2.65 -4.69 6.66
N ASP A 95 2.67 -5.87 6.03
CA ASP A 95 3.90 -6.65 5.87
C ASP A 95 3.95 -7.41 4.54
N ARG A 96 3.01 -8.30 4.23
CA ARG A 96 3.12 -9.15 3.02
C ARG A 96 1.82 -9.52 2.33
N ILE A 97 1.92 -9.60 1.01
CA ILE A 97 0.92 -10.16 0.09
C ILE A 97 1.66 -11.11 -0.85
N ILE A 98 1.56 -12.41 -0.62
CA ILE A 98 2.21 -13.43 -1.43
C ILE A 98 1.16 -14.08 -2.32
N LEU A 99 1.24 -13.88 -3.63
CA LEU A 99 0.33 -14.50 -4.61
C LEU A 99 0.99 -15.65 -5.37
N ARG A 100 2.26 -15.94 -5.12
CA ARG A 100 3.04 -16.99 -5.79
C ARG A 100 3.96 -17.70 -4.82
N ASP A 101 4.37 -18.92 -5.18
CA ASP A 101 5.39 -19.64 -4.42
C ASP A 101 6.75 -18.95 -4.57
N SER A 102 7.37 -18.62 -3.44
CA SER A 102 8.55 -17.77 -3.39
C SER A 102 9.82 -18.47 -3.88
N LEU A 103 10.73 -17.68 -4.48
CA LEU A 103 12.09 -18.02 -4.94
C LEU A 103 12.26 -18.94 -6.17
N LEU A 104 11.56 -20.07 -6.31
CA LEU A 104 11.78 -20.96 -7.47
C LEU A 104 11.07 -20.48 -8.75
N SER A 105 9.90 -19.84 -8.63
CA SER A 105 9.24 -19.20 -9.79
C SER A 105 10.00 -17.97 -10.30
N ARG A 106 10.85 -17.36 -9.46
CA ARG A 106 11.65 -16.17 -9.81
C ARG A 106 12.85 -16.50 -10.71
N MET A 107 13.34 -17.74 -10.68
CA MET A 107 14.39 -18.22 -11.59
C MET A 107 13.85 -18.70 -12.94
N ALA A 108 12.57 -19.02 -13.03
CA ALA A 108 11.89 -19.38 -14.29
C ALA A 108 11.38 -18.16 -15.07
N ALA A 109 11.28 -16.98 -14.46
CA ALA A 109 10.97 -15.71 -15.13
C ALA A 109 12.16 -15.14 -15.94
N GLY A 110 13.07 -16.02 -16.39
CA GLY A 110 14.17 -15.72 -17.29
C GLY A 110 13.72 -15.59 -18.73
N SER A 111 12.75 -14.72 -19.02
CA SER A 111 12.52 -14.08 -20.32
C SER A 111 11.39 -13.07 -20.19
N VAL A 112 11.72 -11.82 -19.86
CA VAL A 112 10.77 -10.71 -20.03
C VAL A 112 10.68 -10.46 -21.53
N SER A 113 9.67 -11.02 -22.20
CA SER A 113 9.25 -10.49 -23.49
C SER A 113 8.69 -9.10 -23.25
N ALA A 114 9.06 -8.15 -24.11
CA ALA A 114 8.58 -6.78 -24.06
C ALA A 114 7.05 -6.68 -23.96
N GLN A 115 6.57 -5.73 -23.15
CA GLN A 115 5.32 -4.97 -23.35
C GLN A 115 3.98 -5.70 -23.16
N ALA A 116 3.81 -6.44 -22.07
CA ALA A 116 2.46 -6.65 -21.52
C ALA A 116 2.43 -6.13 -20.09
N VAL A 117 1.89 -4.92 -19.91
CA VAL A 117 1.61 -4.35 -18.59
C VAL A 117 0.57 -5.21 -17.88
N ALA A 118 0.73 -5.45 -16.58
CA ALA A 118 -0.24 -6.19 -15.78
C ALA A 118 -1.68 -5.68 -15.96
N LEU A 119 -2.63 -6.62 -16.00
CA LEU A 119 -4.05 -6.34 -16.18
C LEU A 119 -4.83 -6.76 -14.94
N ALA A 120 -5.88 -6.00 -14.61
CA ALA A 120 -6.80 -6.32 -13.54
C ALA A 120 -7.35 -7.75 -13.72
N GLY A 121 -7.37 -8.54 -12.64
CA GLY A 121 -7.79 -9.95 -12.68
C GLY A 121 -6.83 -10.91 -13.39
N GLY A 122 -5.63 -10.47 -13.77
CA GLY A 122 -4.56 -11.33 -14.27
C GLY A 122 -4.08 -12.36 -13.25
N ALA A 123 -3.31 -13.35 -13.69
CA ALA A 123 -2.65 -14.30 -12.77
C ALA A 123 -1.66 -13.56 -11.87
N ALA A 124 -1.47 -14.05 -10.64
CA ALA A 124 -0.61 -13.45 -9.62
C ALA A 124 -0.84 -11.94 -9.44
N THR A 125 -2.10 -11.48 -9.55
CA THR A 125 -2.43 -10.06 -9.52
C THR A 125 -3.28 -9.72 -8.31
N PHE A 126 -2.84 -8.70 -7.58
CA PHE A 126 -3.65 -7.97 -6.61
C PHE A 126 -4.36 -6.83 -7.35
N THR A 127 -5.68 -6.91 -7.46
CA THR A 127 -6.53 -5.88 -8.06
C THR A 127 -7.23 -5.07 -6.98
N ASN A 128 -7.03 -3.75 -6.98
CA ASN A 128 -7.68 -2.82 -6.07
C ASN A 128 -8.75 -2.00 -6.79
N ASP A 129 -10.02 -2.31 -6.53
CA ASP A 129 -11.18 -1.49 -6.90
C ASP A 129 -11.77 -0.72 -5.71
N GLY A 130 -11.42 -1.12 -4.48
CA GLY A 130 -11.84 -0.53 -3.21
C GLY A 130 -10.75 0.31 -2.54
N LEU A 131 -10.75 0.31 -1.20
CA LEU A 131 -9.75 1.01 -0.38
C LEU A 131 -8.61 0.08 0.04
N LEU A 132 -7.37 0.44 -0.29
CA LEU A 132 -6.15 -0.16 0.23
C LEU A 132 -5.51 0.78 1.27
N ARG A 133 -5.18 0.23 2.45
CA ARG A 133 -4.45 0.93 3.51
C ARG A 133 -3.17 0.18 3.85
N LEU A 134 -2.08 0.91 4.01
CA LEU A 134 -0.77 0.39 4.37
C LEU A 134 -0.54 0.63 5.86
N GLY A 135 -1.14 -0.22 6.69
CA GLY A 135 -1.10 -0.07 8.14
C GLY A 135 -2.11 0.95 8.69
N LEU A 136 -1.73 1.59 9.78
CA LEU A 136 -2.50 2.65 10.44
C LEU A 136 -2.26 3.96 9.71
N GLU A 137 -3.22 4.87 9.74
CA GLU A 137 -2.98 6.23 9.24
C GLU A 137 -2.31 7.07 10.31
N GLY A 138 -1.30 7.83 9.89
CA GLY A 138 -0.61 8.76 10.76
C GLY A 138 -1.52 9.90 11.24
N PRO A 139 -1.11 10.61 12.31
CA PRO A 139 -1.84 11.78 12.77
C PRO A 139 -1.90 12.85 11.67
N SER A 140 -2.99 13.62 11.64
CA SER A 140 -3.16 14.74 10.70
C SER A 140 -2.37 15.99 11.11
N TRP A 141 -1.52 15.88 12.14
CA TRP A 141 -0.63 16.94 12.61
C TRP A 141 0.81 16.44 12.56
N PRO A 142 1.79 17.31 12.27
CA PRO A 142 3.19 16.92 12.24
C PRO A 142 3.65 16.45 13.63
N LEU A 143 4.33 15.32 13.67
CA LEU A 143 5.13 14.92 14.82
C LEU A 143 6.55 15.49 14.67
N ASP A 144 7.18 15.84 15.79
CA ASP A 144 8.58 16.21 15.83
C ASP A 144 9.46 14.96 15.81
N LEU A 145 9.52 14.33 14.64
CA LEU A 145 10.36 13.15 14.39
C LEU A 145 11.84 13.45 14.61
N ALA A 146 12.27 14.71 14.43
CA ALA A 146 13.64 15.14 14.69
C ALA A 146 13.97 15.17 16.18
N ALA A 147 12.99 15.48 17.04
CA ALA A 147 13.10 15.37 18.49
C ALA A 147 12.89 13.94 19.02
N GLY A 148 12.65 12.96 18.13
CA GLY A 148 12.46 11.56 18.49
C GLY A 148 11.03 11.19 18.88
N GLU A 149 10.03 12.02 18.53
CA GLU A 149 8.63 11.59 18.64
C GLU A 149 8.38 10.35 17.76
N THR A 150 7.48 9.48 18.21
CA THR A 150 7.16 8.22 17.52
C THR A 150 5.66 8.13 17.27
N PHE A 151 5.29 7.41 16.22
CA PHE A 151 3.90 7.07 15.98
C PHE A 151 3.41 6.08 17.04
N GLY A 152 2.23 6.33 17.59
CA GLY A 152 1.56 5.38 18.47
C GLY A 152 1.09 4.14 17.70
N ASP A 153 0.92 3.04 18.42
CA ASP A 153 0.20 1.86 17.96
C ASP A 153 -1.12 1.69 18.73
N LEU A 154 -1.93 0.70 18.32
CA LEU A 154 -3.22 0.41 18.94
C LEU A 154 -3.17 -0.88 19.78
N ASP A 155 -2.01 -1.51 19.96
CA ASP A 155 -1.90 -2.87 20.51
C ASP A 155 -2.39 -2.96 21.97
N GLY A 156 -2.23 -1.86 22.72
CA GLY A 156 -2.62 -1.74 24.13
C GLY A 156 -4.03 -1.21 24.40
N LEU A 157 -4.81 -0.82 23.37
CA LEU A 157 -6.12 -0.18 23.59
C LEU A 157 -7.21 -1.15 24.07
N VAL A 158 -7.21 -2.37 23.54
CA VAL A 158 -8.10 -3.46 23.94
C VAL A 158 -7.35 -4.78 23.83
N GLU A 159 -7.87 -5.85 24.46
CA GLU A 159 -7.26 -7.18 24.37
C GLU A 159 -7.03 -7.59 22.90
N ALA A 160 -5.87 -8.19 22.60
CA ALA A 160 -5.46 -8.52 21.24
C ALA A 160 -6.51 -9.33 20.46
N LYS A 161 -7.23 -10.24 21.13
CA LYS A 161 -8.31 -11.04 20.54
C LYS A 161 -9.50 -10.21 20.01
N ASN A 162 -9.67 -8.99 20.52
CA ASN A 162 -10.73 -8.05 20.16
C ASN A 162 -10.22 -6.87 19.33
N ASN A 163 -8.89 -6.66 19.23
CA ASN A 163 -8.30 -5.52 18.54
C ASN A 163 -8.03 -5.84 17.06
N VAL A 164 -8.93 -5.50 16.12
CA VAL A 164 -8.75 -5.82 14.69
C VAL A 164 -7.43 -5.27 14.14
N TYR A 165 -6.92 -4.16 14.66
CA TYR A 165 -5.69 -3.51 14.18
C TYR A 165 -4.41 -3.94 14.91
N TYR A 166 -4.47 -5.05 15.66
CA TYR A 166 -3.31 -5.56 16.39
C TYR A 166 -2.14 -5.82 15.44
N GLY A 167 -0.97 -5.26 15.77
CA GLY A 167 0.26 -5.36 14.98
C GLY A 167 0.39 -4.32 13.87
N ALA A 168 -0.65 -3.54 13.56
CA ALA A 168 -0.57 -2.48 12.56
C ALA A 168 0.32 -1.32 13.03
N ARG A 169 1.02 -0.69 12.11
CA ARG A 169 1.92 0.46 12.36
C ARG A 169 1.61 1.57 11.36
N VAL A 170 1.97 2.81 11.69
CA VAL A 170 1.73 3.97 10.81
C VAL A 170 2.56 3.90 9.54
N ILE A 171 3.87 3.62 9.67
CA ILE A 171 4.73 3.44 8.51
C ILE A 171 4.89 1.96 8.22
N SER A 172 4.53 1.53 7.02
CA SER A 172 4.59 0.14 6.59
C SER A 172 5.36 -0.01 5.27
N THR A 173 6.18 -1.07 5.18
CA THR A 173 6.72 -1.54 3.90
C THR A 173 6.12 -2.90 3.61
N VAL A 174 5.33 -2.98 2.54
CA VAL A 174 4.63 -4.21 2.15
C VAL A 174 5.37 -4.91 1.02
N GLU A 175 5.72 -6.18 1.23
CA GLU A 175 6.25 -7.05 0.18
C GLU A 175 5.08 -7.72 -0.57
N LEU A 176 4.89 -7.36 -1.83
CA LEU A 176 3.90 -7.95 -2.72
C LEU A 176 4.60 -8.85 -3.74
N ASP A 177 4.43 -10.18 -3.60
CA ASP A 177 4.86 -11.12 -4.61
C ASP A 177 3.77 -11.35 -5.67
N GLY A 178 3.90 -10.64 -6.80
CA GLY A 178 2.90 -10.60 -7.85
C GLY A 178 2.92 -9.27 -8.61
N HIS A 179 1.81 -8.97 -9.27
CA HIS A 179 1.53 -7.69 -9.90
C HIS A 179 0.52 -6.91 -9.06
N PHE A 180 0.62 -5.59 -9.08
CA PHE A 180 -0.35 -4.68 -8.47
C PHE A 180 -1.10 -3.91 -9.55
N VAL A 181 -2.43 -3.89 -9.46
CA VAL A 181 -3.28 -3.07 -10.34
C VAL A 181 -4.33 -2.36 -9.49
N GLN A 182 -4.23 -1.03 -9.39
CA GLN A 182 -5.33 -0.19 -8.92
C GLN A 182 -6.10 0.36 -10.11
N THR A 183 -7.40 0.11 -10.13
CA THR A 183 -8.29 0.58 -11.19
C THR A 183 -8.77 2.00 -10.92
N ALA A 184 -9.54 2.59 -11.85
CA ALA A 184 -10.08 3.94 -11.72
C ALA A 184 -11.01 4.13 -10.50
N THR A 185 -11.57 3.06 -9.95
CA THR A 185 -12.41 3.15 -8.74
C THR A 185 -11.62 2.92 -7.45
N GLY A 186 -10.44 2.32 -7.57
CA GLY A 186 -9.60 2.00 -6.43
C GLY A 186 -9.01 3.25 -5.77
N LYS A 187 -8.75 3.11 -4.48
CA LYS A 187 -8.11 4.11 -3.63
C LYS A 187 -6.99 3.48 -2.83
N THR A 188 -5.82 4.11 -2.77
CA THR A 188 -4.77 3.77 -1.81
C THR A 188 -4.42 4.99 -0.97
N LEU A 189 -4.23 4.79 0.33
CA LEU A 189 -3.74 5.82 1.24
C LEU A 189 -2.27 5.56 1.58
N PHE A 190 -1.46 6.62 1.53
CA PHE A 190 -0.06 6.61 1.89
C PHE A 190 0.25 7.67 2.96
N ASP A 191 0.92 7.24 4.01
CA ASP A 191 1.64 8.10 4.94
C ASP A 191 3.02 8.44 4.36
N VAL A 192 3.25 9.71 4.02
CA VAL A 192 4.45 10.15 3.29
C VAL A 192 5.30 11.15 4.06
N ALA A 193 6.60 11.00 3.90
CA ALA A 193 7.63 11.85 4.47
C ALA A 193 8.67 12.16 3.39
N PHE A 194 8.69 13.40 2.89
CA PHE A 194 9.70 13.87 1.96
C PHE A 194 10.95 14.32 2.72
N GLY A 195 11.94 13.44 2.85
CA GLY A 195 13.06 13.67 3.75
C GLY A 195 13.85 12.41 4.06
N PRO A 196 14.55 12.38 5.20
CA PRO A 196 15.27 11.20 5.68
C PRO A 196 14.37 10.17 6.37
N TYR A 197 13.12 10.54 6.67
CA TYR A 197 12.18 9.66 7.38
C TYR A 197 11.47 8.69 6.44
N ALA A 198 11.11 7.53 6.98
CA ALA A 198 10.42 6.50 6.22
C ALA A 198 8.98 6.93 5.87
N SER A 199 8.52 6.46 4.72
CA SER A 199 7.15 6.58 4.23
C SER A 199 6.59 5.20 4.00
N ASP A 200 5.28 5.11 3.84
CA ASP A 200 4.65 3.91 3.31
C ASP A 200 5.19 3.54 1.93
N ARG A 201 5.38 2.25 1.71
CA ARG A 201 5.90 1.71 0.46
C ARG A 201 5.39 0.30 0.20
N VAL A 202 5.21 -0.03 -1.08
CA VAL A 202 4.94 -1.40 -1.55
C VAL A 202 6.07 -1.85 -2.48
N ASN A 203 6.74 -2.93 -2.14
CA ASN A 203 7.73 -3.59 -2.98
C ASN A 203 7.03 -4.69 -3.78
N VAL A 204 6.82 -4.46 -5.07
CA VAL A 204 6.12 -5.34 -5.99
C VAL A 204 7.13 -6.13 -6.81
N SER A 205 7.10 -7.45 -6.76
CA SER A 205 8.06 -8.27 -7.52
C SER A 205 7.80 -8.27 -9.05
N GLY A 206 6.58 -7.94 -9.48
CA GLY A 206 6.18 -7.73 -10.87
C GLY A 206 5.93 -6.26 -11.22
N ASP A 207 4.88 -5.99 -11.99
CA ASP A 207 4.47 -4.64 -12.42
C ASP A 207 3.52 -3.99 -11.42
N ALA A 208 3.49 -2.65 -11.40
CA ALA A 208 2.50 -1.87 -10.67
C ALA A 208 1.79 -0.87 -11.60
N VAL A 209 0.47 -0.94 -11.69
CA VAL A 209 -0.37 0.01 -12.42
C VAL A 209 -1.26 0.74 -11.43
N VAL A 210 -1.20 2.07 -11.43
CA VAL A 210 -1.90 2.91 -10.46
C VAL A 210 -2.80 3.91 -11.18
N SER A 211 -4.11 3.71 -11.09
CA SER A 211 -5.16 4.65 -11.51
C SER A 211 -6.06 4.99 -10.31
N GLY A 212 -7.07 5.84 -10.49
CA GLY A 212 -8.06 6.13 -9.43
C GLY A 212 -7.54 7.11 -8.39
N GLU A 213 -7.94 6.95 -7.13
CA GLU A 213 -7.61 7.91 -6.07
C GLU A 213 -6.32 7.51 -5.33
N ILE A 214 -5.45 8.48 -5.10
CA ILE A 214 -4.30 8.33 -4.21
C ILE A 214 -4.41 9.39 -3.13
N GLY A 215 -4.61 8.93 -1.88
CA GLY A 215 -4.63 9.79 -0.72
C GLY A 215 -3.24 9.90 -0.13
N VAL A 216 -2.81 11.13 0.14
CA VAL A 216 -1.51 11.44 0.71
C VAL A 216 -1.72 12.08 2.07
N ASN A 217 -1.22 11.43 3.12
CA ASN A 217 -1.09 12.03 4.44
C ASN A 217 0.36 12.48 4.61
N LEU A 218 0.60 13.79 4.55
CA LEU A 218 1.94 14.36 4.61
C LEU A 218 2.40 14.48 6.08
N LEU A 219 3.30 13.60 6.48
CA LEU A 219 3.87 13.55 7.83
C LEU A 219 5.12 14.41 7.98
N TRP A 220 5.89 14.58 6.89
CA TRP A 220 7.12 15.37 6.89
C TRP A 220 7.41 15.96 5.50
N LEU A 221 7.89 17.20 5.46
CA LEU A 221 8.29 17.88 4.24
C LEU A 221 9.56 18.70 4.48
N GLU A 222 10.69 18.16 4.05
CA GLU A 222 12.01 18.81 4.12
C GLU A 222 12.59 19.09 2.74
N ASN A 223 12.25 18.27 1.75
CA ASN A 223 12.69 18.46 0.37
C ASN A 223 11.59 18.05 -0.63
N ALA A 224 11.83 18.27 -1.92
CA ALA A 224 10.91 17.90 -3.00
C ALA A 224 11.40 16.71 -3.86
N ARG A 225 12.27 15.85 -3.31
CA ARG A 225 12.77 14.69 -4.07
C ARG A 225 11.64 13.66 -4.27
N PRO A 226 11.46 13.10 -5.47
CA PRO A 226 10.43 12.09 -5.69
C PRO A 226 10.56 10.90 -4.75
N LEU A 227 9.43 10.46 -4.22
CA LEU A 227 9.31 9.31 -3.31
C LEU A 227 8.75 8.11 -4.06
N THR A 228 9.41 6.96 -4.00
CA THR A 228 8.87 5.72 -4.57
C THR A 228 7.78 5.14 -3.67
N LEU A 229 6.52 5.15 -4.14
CA LEU A 229 5.38 4.55 -3.43
C LEU A 229 5.26 3.04 -3.74
N PHE A 230 5.40 2.69 -5.01
CA PHE A 230 5.48 1.30 -5.47
C PHE A 230 6.83 1.09 -6.12
N ALA A 231 7.66 0.23 -5.56
CA ALA A 231 8.92 -0.18 -6.19
C ALA A 231 8.72 -1.50 -6.91
N THR A 232 9.08 -1.59 -8.18
CA THR A 232 8.70 -2.72 -9.03
C THR A 232 9.91 -3.53 -9.49
N GLY A 233 9.76 -4.85 -9.58
CA GLY A 233 10.67 -5.71 -10.36
C GLY A 233 10.39 -5.68 -11.86
N GLY A 234 9.21 -5.19 -12.27
CA GLY A 234 8.76 -5.00 -13.64
C GLY A 234 8.67 -3.52 -14.05
N GLN A 235 7.49 -3.07 -14.47
CA GLN A 235 7.21 -1.67 -14.83
C GLN A 235 6.22 -1.03 -13.85
N GLY A 236 6.48 0.22 -13.49
CA GLY A 236 5.52 1.11 -12.87
C GLY A 236 4.80 1.96 -13.91
N VAL A 237 3.48 2.04 -13.79
CA VAL A 237 2.63 2.85 -14.69
C VAL A 237 1.69 3.69 -13.84
N ALA A 238 1.82 5.01 -13.97
CA ALA A 238 0.81 5.95 -13.52
C ALA A 238 -0.24 6.10 -14.63
N GLY A 239 -1.47 5.64 -14.37
CA GLY A 239 -2.61 5.75 -15.26
C GLY A 239 -3.40 7.05 -15.05
N ASP A 240 -4.71 7.00 -15.21
CA ASP A 240 -5.58 8.13 -14.88
C ASP A 240 -5.81 8.16 -13.36
N TYR A 241 -5.15 9.10 -12.67
CA TYR A 241 -5.21 9.23 -11.21
C TYR A 241 -5.74 10.58 -10.75
N ASN A 242 -6.15 10.64 -9.49
CA ASN A 242 -6.50 11.86 -8.77
C ASN A 242 -5.79 11.89 -7.42
N ILE A 243 -5.08 12.98 -7.14
CA ILE A 243 -4.49 13.27 -5.83
C ILE A 243 -4.98 14.65 -5.37
N ALA A 244 -5.46 14.72 -4.14
CA ALA A 244 -5.85 15.98 -3.54
C ALA A 244 -4.62 16.88 -3.35
N SER A 245 -4.60 18.00 -4.05
CA SER A 245 -3.63 19.07 -3.85
C SER A 245 -4.11 20.04 -2.77
N THR A 246 -3.19 20.79 -2.18
CA THR A 246 -3.49 21.86 -1.23
C THR A 246 -3.40 23.22 -1.92
N LEU A 247 -3.57 24.32 -1.18
CA LEU A 247 -3.41 25.67 -1.73
C LEU A 247 -2.00 25.92 -2.29
N ALA A 248 -0.97 25.27 -1.72
CA ALA A 248 0.43 25.56 -2.03
C ALA A 248 1.25 24.31 -2.40
N LEU A 249 0.66 23.11 -2.35
CA LEU A 249 1.35 21.86 -2.67
C LEU A 249 0.53 21.08 -3.69
N ASN A 250 1.14 20.78 -4.82
CA ASN A 250 0.57 19.95 -5.87
C ASN A 250 1.32 18.61 -5.91
N TYR A 251 0.57 17.53 -6.00
CA TYR A 251 1.14 16.19 -6.06
C TYR A 251 0.93 15.59 -7.45
N SER A 252 1.90 14.81 -7.90
CA SER A 252 1.81 14.08 -9.17
C SER A 252 2.47 12.72 -9.06
N LEU A 253 2.02 11.79 -9.90
CA LEU A 253 2.65 10.49 -10.09
C LEU A 253 3.36 10.40 -11.42
N THR A 254 4.51 9.75 -11.40
CA THR A 254 5.23 9.27 -12.59
C THR A 254 5.49 7.78 -12.46
N GLY A 255 5.51 7.07 -13.59
CA GLY A 255 5.84 5.64 -13.64
C GLY A 255 7.04 5.40 -14.56
N ASP A 256 7.92 4.49 -14.17
CA ASP A 256 9.08 4.06 -14.96
C ASP A 256 9.47 2.59 -14.65
N GLY A 257 10.71 2.20 -14.96
CA GLY A 257 11.20 0.85 -14.69
C GLY A 257 11.60 0.57 -13.24
N GLU A 258 11.70 1.59 -12.39
CA GLU A 258 11.96 1.44 -10.95
C GLU A 258 10.66 1.44 -10.14
N GLY A 259 9.59 2.04 -10.67
CA GLY A 259 8.24 1.88 -10.16
C GLY A 259 7.33 3.07 -10.37
N VAL A 260 6.47 3.36 -9.37
CA VAL A 260 5.57 4.52 -9.34
C VAL A 260 6.01 5.47 -8.25
N HIS A 261 6.28 6.71 -8.63
CA HIS A 261 6.88 7.73 -7.78
C HIS A 261 5.92 8.90 -7.58
N LEU A 262 5.86 9.38 -6.34
CA LEU A 262 5.16 10.60 -5.94
C LEU A 262 6.12 11.78 -5.97
N SER A 263 5.75 12.82 -6.71
CA SER A 263 6.43 14.11 -6.70
C SER A 263 5.56 15.14 -5.99
N VAL A 264 6.21 16.14 -5.40
CA VAL A 264 5.54 17.30 -4.80
C VAL A 264 6.14 18.58 -5.38
N ASP A 265 5.28 19.44 -5.89
CA ASP A 265 5.62 20.78 -6.34
C ASP A 265 5.00 21.79 -5.39
N SER A 266 5.80 22.73 -4.89
CA SER A 266 5.33 23.81 -4.03
C SER A 266 5.18 25.13 -4.78
N ASP A 267 4.14 25.87 -4.43
CA ASP A 267 3.94 27.27 -4.82
C ASP A 267 3.40 28.04 -3.62
N PHE A 268 4.31 28.49 -2.74
CA PHE A 268 3.95 29.38 -1.64
C PHE A 268 3.84 30.85 -2.09
N GLY A 269 4.32 31.18 -3.30
CA GLY A 269 4.41 32.53 -3.84
C GLY A 269 3.24 32.92 -4.75
N LEU A 270 1.99 32.76 -4.29
CA LEU A 270 0.81 32.89 -5.14
C LEU A 270 0.65 34.28 -5.79
N ASP A 271 0.07 34.30 -7.00
CA ASP A 271 -0.05 35.51 -7.82
C ASP A 271 -0.91 36.64 -7.24
N HIS A 272 -1.80 36.32 -6.30
CA HIS A 272 -2.62 37.32 -5.62
C HIS A 272 -1.95 37.92 -4.38
N MET A 273 -0.77 37.41 -3.99
CA MET A 273 -0.01 37.93 -2.86
C MET A 273 0.75 39.21 -3.22
N ARG A 274 1.03 40.03 -2.19
CA ARG A 274 1.83 41.26 -2.33
C ARG A 274 3.27 40.94 -2.72
N PRO A 275 4.02 41.89 -3.31
CA PRO A 275 5.39 41.63 -3.77
C PRO A 275 6.33 41.03 -2.70
N ASN A 276 6.21 41.46 -1.45
CA ASN A 276 7.02 40.91 -0.34
C ASN A 276 6.59 39.47 0.03
N GLU A 277 5.29 39.20 0.06
CA GLU A 277 4.74 37.87 0.37
C GLU A 277 5.11 36.87 -0.72
N ARG A 278 5.04 37.27 -1.99
CA ARG A 278 5.48 36.45 -3.11
C ARG A 278 6.96 36.09 -3.03
N ARG A 279 7.82 37.06 -2.69
CA ARG A 279 9.25 36.81 -2.48
C ARG A 279 9.49 35.85 -1.32
N LEU A 280 8.76 36.01 -0.22
CA LEU A 280 8.82 35.10 0.92
C LEU A 280 8.42 33.68 0.51
N GLY A 281 7.30 33.53 -0.19
CA GLY A 281 6.83 32.26 -0.72
C GLY A 281 7.87 31.60 -1.64
N GLY A 282 8.41 32.34 -2.61
CA GLY A 282 9.48 31.83 -3.49
C GLY A 282 10.75 31.40 -2.74
N HIS A 283 11.08 32.05 -1.61
CA HIS A 283 12.16 31.57 -0.75
C HIS A 283 11.81 30.26 -0.03
N MET A 284 10.56 30.08 0.42
CA MET A 284 10.08 28.82 0.97
C MET A 284 10.12 27.69 -0.08
N ASP A 285 9.69 27.98 -1.31
CA ASP A 285 9.78 27.03 -2.44
C ASP A 285 11.23 26.63 -2.71
N SER A 286 12.16 27.60 -2.75
CA SER A 286 13.58 27.32 -2.94
C SER A 286 14.19 26.50 -1.80
N ALA A 287 13.68 26.66 -0.58
CA ALA A 287 14.15 25.90 0.57
C ALA A 287 13.82 24.40 0.43
N LEU A 288 12.65 24.07 -0.12
CA LEU A 288 12.27 22.67 -0.40
C LEU A 288 13.07 22.06 -1.55
N GLN A 289 13.47 22.87 -2.54
CA GLN A 289 14.32 22.40 -3.64
C GLN A 289 15.74 22.10 -3.16
N GLU A 290 16.30 22.95 -2.30
CA GLU A 290 17.65 22.74 -1.74
C GLU A 290 17.66 21.63 -0.67
N GLY A 291 16.63 21.57 0.16
CA GLY A 291 16.49 20.63 1.26
C GLY A 291 17.32 21.00 2.50
N GLY A 292 16.81 20.62 3.67
CA GLY A 292 17.50 20.77 4.96
C GLY A 292 17.69 22.23 5.42
N ALA A 293 18.52 22.42 6.46
CA ALA A 293 18.71 23.73 7.10
C ALA A 293 19.30 24.81 6.17
N ASN A 294 20.03 24.41 5.12
CA ASN A 294 20.62 25.34 4.16
C ASN A 294 19.55 26.09 3.36
N GLY A 295 18.46 25.42 3.00
CA GLY A 295 17.32 26.03 2.31
C GLY A 295 16.67 27.14 3.14
N ILE A 296 16.45 26.89 4.44
CA ILE A 296 15.92 27.90 5.38
C ILE A 296 16.95 29.02 5.63
N GLY A 297 18.25 28.71 5.62
CA GLY A 297 19.30 29.71 5.81
C GLY A 297 19.20 30.89 4.84
N ARG A 298 18.86 30.64 3.57
CA ARG A 298 18.63 31.69 2.57
C ARG A 298 17.41 32.55 2.89
N LEU A 299 16.32 31.90 3.31
CA LEU A 299 15.12 32.59 3.77
C LEU A 299 15.41 33.49 4.98
N MET A 300 16.10 32.96 5.99
CA MET A 300 16.47 33.72 7.20
C MET A 300 17.40 34.89 6.89
N ALA A 301 18.34 34.72 5.95
CA ALA A 301 19.16 35.82 5.47
C ALA A 301 18.35 36.91 4.76
N ALA A 302 17.30 36.55 4.01
CA ALA A 302 16.39 37.51 3.39
C ALA A 302 15.51 38.26 4.40
N LEU A 303 15.11 37.61 5.50
CA LEU A 303 14.34 38.25 6.59
C LEU A 303 15.19 39.15 7.50
N GLY A 304 16.48 38.84 7.64
CA GLY A 304 17.41 39.59 8.49
C GLY A 304 17.99 40.85 7.84
N ASN A 305 17.74 41.09 6.54
CA ASN A 305 18.14 42.27 5.79
C ASN A 305 16.92 43.15 5.47
#